data_AF-A0A818UQT7-F1
#
_entry.id   AF-A0A818UQT7-F1
#
_cell.length_a   1.000
_cell.length_b   1.000
_cell.length_c   1.000
_cell.angle_alpha   90.00
_cell.angle_beta   90.00
_cell.angle_gamma   90.00
#
_symmetry.space_group_name_H-M   'P 1'
#
loop_
_entity.id
_entity.type
_entity.pdbx_description
1 polymer ?
#
loop_
_entity_poly.entity_id
_entity_poly.type
_entity_poly.pdbx_seq_one_letter_code
_entity_poly.pdbx_strand_id
1 'polypeptide(L)'
;MHSESTTDLSNLHFNLNSNIGDRDNVVLIMTGALNPIHRGHISIMIKTREHLERVNNFNVIAGYISPTHDDYVRRKLKNELILGRHRIEMCRRAIDEARQQHWLSIDKAECVGKLTFSPIH
;
A
#
# COMPACT_ATOMS: atom_id res chain seq x y z
N MET A 1 -17.58 -13.12 -13.40
CA MET A 1 -17.11 -11.74 -13.16
C MET A 1 -15.75 -11.87 -12.48
N HIS A 2 -14.66 -11.76 -13.23
CA HIS A 2 -13.32 -11.79 -12.62
C HIS A 2 -13.25 -10.62 -11.64
N SER A 3 -13.08 -10.89 -10.34
CA SER A 3 -12.85 -9.81 -9.38
C SER A 3 -11.60 -9.08 -9.84
N GLU A 4 -11.70 -7.77 -10.11
CA GLU A 4 -10.50 -6.96 -10.28
C GLU A 4 -9.58 -7.21 -9.09
N SER A 5 -8.32 -7.54 -9.37
CA SER A 5 -7.31 -7.73 -8.32
C SER A 5 -7.33 -6.52 -7.38
N THR A 6 -7.38 -6.77 -6.07
CA THR A 6 -7.35 -5.71 -5.07
C THR A 6 -6.01 -5.00 -4.99
N THR A 7 -4.98 -5.62 -5.57
CA THR A 7 -3.60 -5.14 -5.64
C THR A 7 -3.25 -4.84 -7.10
N ASP A 8 -2.84 -3.60 -7.38
CA ASP A 8 -2.37 -3.20 -8.71
C ASP A 8 -0.93 -3.68 -8.93
N LEU A 9 -0.74 -4.58 -9.91
CA LEU A 9 0.57 -5.17 -10.24
C LEU A 9 1.27 -4.46 -11.40
N SER A 10 0.72 -3.36 -11.91
CA SER A 10 1.25 -2.68 -13.11
C SER A 10 2.70 -2.20 -12.93
N ASN A 11 2.98 -1.52 -11.81
CA ASN A 11 4.33 -1.07 -11.47
C ASN A 11 5.30 -2.25 -11.29
N LEU A 12 4.84 -3.30 -10.61
CA LEU A 12 5.63 -4.51 -10.38
C LEU A 12 6.06 -5.15 -11.70
N HIS A 13 5.10 -5.43 -12.58
CA HIS A 13 5.38 -6.04 -13.88
C HIS A 13 6.27 -5.15 -14.76
N PHE A 14 6.01 -3.85 -14.80
CA PHE A 14 6.81 -2.91 -15.59
C PHE A 14 8.26 -2.84 -15.09
N ASN A 15 8.47 -2.73 -13.78
CA ASN A 15 9.81 -2.57 -13.19
C ASN A 15 10.58 -3.89 -13.13
N LEU A 16 9.91 -5.05 -13.04
CA LEU A 16 10.53 -6.37 -13.20
C LEU A 16 11.10 -6.55 -14.60
N ASN A 17 10.33 -6.21 -15.63
CA ASN A 17 10.75 -6.39 -17.03
C ASN A 17 11.81 -5.37 -17.47
N SER A 18 11.89 -4.23 -16.79
CA SER A 18 12.82 -3.14 -17.14
C SER A 18 14.16 -3.21 -16.40
N ASN A 19 14.26 -4.00 -15.32
CA ASN A 19 15.50 -4.17 -14.56
C ASN A 19 16.16 -5.52 -14.84
N ILE A 20 17.21 -5.49 -15.68
CA ILE A 20 18.01 -6.67 -16.07
C ILE A 20 19.31 -6.72 -15.25
N GLY A 21 19.31 -6.21 -14.02
CA GLY A 21 20.50 -6.15 -13.16
C GLY A 21 20.60 -7.32 -12.19
N ASP A 22 21.81 -7.60 -11.69
CA ASP A 22 22.10 -8.63 -10.68
C ASP A 22 21.67 -8.26 -9.24
N ARG A 23 20.84 -7.23 -9.09
CA ARG A 23 20.35 -6.80 -7.77
C ARG A 23 19.11 -7.57 -7.38
N ASP A 24 19.04 -7.96 -6.12
CA ASP A 24 17.84 -8.57 -5.56
C ASP A 24 16.67 -7.59 -5.61
N ASN A 25 15.56 -8.08 -6.16
CA ASN A 25 14.34 -7.31 -6.31
C ASN A 25 13.53 -7.30 -5.01
N VAL A 26 13.07 -6.12 -4.61
CA VAL A 26 12.32 -5.91 -3.36
C VAL A 26 11.00 -5.21 -3.63
N VAL A 27 9.97 -5.66 -2.93
CA VAL A 27 8.67 -4.98 -2.84
C VAL A 27 8.51 -4.44 -1.42
N LEU A 28 8.19 -3.15 -1.30
CA LEU A 28 7.90 -2.52 -0.01
C LEU A 28 6.41 -2.54 0.29
N ILE A 29 6.04 -2.85 1.53
CA ILE A 29 4.64 -2.83 1.96
C ILE A 29 4.54 -2.08 3.30
N MET A 30 3.65 -1.09 3.36
CA MET A 30 3.29 -0.39 4.58
C MET A 30 1.82 -0.65 4.91
N THR A 31 1.59 -1.33 6.02
CA THR A 31 0.26 -1.61 6.57
C THR A 31 -0.07 -0.63 7.70
N GLY A 32 -1.35 -0.34 7.92
CA GLY A 32 -1.76 0.37 9.14
C GLY A 32 -3.19 0.88 9.12
N ALA A 33 -3.60 1.54 10.21
CA ALA A 33 -4.90 2.17 10.28
C ALA A 33 -5.05 3.25 9.20
N LEU A 34 -4.02 4.09 9.00
CA LEU A 34 -3.99 5.16 7.99
C LEU A 34 -5.24 6.06 8.06
N ASN A 35 -5.49 6.57 9.27
CA ASN A 35 -6.73 7.21 9.69
C ASN A 35 -6.49 8.65 10.22
N PRO A 36 -6.21 9.64 9.36
CA PRO A 36 -5.90 9.52 7.93
C PRO A 36 -4.42 9.20 7.68
N ILE A 37 -4.05 8.98 6.41
CA ILE A 37 -2.64 9.03 5.99
C ILE A 37 -2.07 10.44 6.17
N HIS A 38 -0.75 10.57 6.34
CA HIS A 38 -0.06 11.86 6.50
C HIS A 38 1.34 11.79 5.87
N ARG A 39 1.99 12.96 5.71
CA ARG A 39 3.29 13.07 5.01
C ARG A 39 4.39 12.16 5.58
N GLY A 40 4.38 11.89 6.88
CA GLY A 40 5.30 10.92 7.50
C GLY A 40 5.22 9.50 6.92
N HIS A 41 4.01 9.00 6.60
CA HIS A 41 3.80 7.69 6.00
C HIS A 41 4.38 7.60 4.58
N ILE A 42 4.28 8.68 3.80
CA ILE A 42 4.91 8.73 2.48
C ILE A 42 6.44 8.87 2.61
N SER A 43 6.90 9.72 3.54
CA SER A 43 8.32 9.97 3.76
C SER A 43 9.07 8.71 4.16
N ILE A 44 8.48 7.85 5.00
CA ILE A 44 9.14 6.59 5.38
C ILE A 44 9.26 5.65 4.19
N MET A 45 8.24 5.52 3.34
CA MET A 45 8.30 4.69 2.13
C MET A 45 9.43 5.15 1.19
N ILE A 46 9.51 6.47 0.94
CA ILE A 46 10.57 7.05 0.09
C ILE A 46 11.95 6.80 0.70
N LYS A 47 12.15 7.13 1.99
CA LYS A 47 13.45 6.96 2.66
C LYS A 47 13.89 5.50 2.72
N THR A 48 12.96 4.57 2.96
CA THR A 48 13.27 3.14 2.95
C THR A 48 13.70 2.70 1.56
N ARG A 49 12.99 3.12 0.50
CA ARG A 49 13.41 2.84 -0.87
C ARG A 49 14.81 3.36 -1.16
N GLU A 50 15.07 4.63 -0.85
CA GLU A 50 16.37 5.25 -1.06
C GLU A 50 17.49 4.54 -0.30
N HIS A 51 17.24 4.12 0.94
CA HIS A 51 18.20 3.38 1.74
C HIS A 51 18.54 2.02 1.11
N LEU A 52 17.52 1.26 0.71
CA LEU A 52 17.70 -0.05 0.10
C LEU A 52 18.46 0.02 -1.23
N GLU A 53 18.14 1.00 -2.07
CA GLU A 53 18.76 1.17 -3.38
C GLU A 53 20.21 1.70 -3.28
N ARG A 54 20.49 2.62 -2.35
CA ARG A 54 21.80 3.28 -2.24
C ARG A 54 22.79 2.56 -1.32
N VAL A 55 22.30 1.99 -0.21
CA VAL A 55 23.15 1.44 0.86
C VAL A 55 23.22 -0.08 0.78
N ASN A 56 22.09 -0.75 0.54
CA ASN A 56 21.99 -2.20 0.59
C ASN A 56 22.08 -2.88 -0.78
N ASN A 57 22.23 -2.11 -1.87
CA ASN A 57 22.31 -2.62 -3.25
C ASN A 57 21.11 -3.47 -3.69
N PHE A 58 19.92 -3.19 -3.15
CA PHE A 58 18.66 -3.79 -3.61
C PHE A 58 18.05 -2.98 -4.77
N ASN A 59 17.10 -3.58 -5.46
CA ASN A 59 16.27 -2.91 -6.45
C ASN A 59 14.80 -2.89 -6.01
N VAL A 60 14.29 -1.72 -5.62
CA VAL A 60 12.90 -1.59 -5.19
C VAL A 60 12.02 -1.43 -6.42
N ILE A 61 11.31 -2.51 -6.78
CA ILE A 61 10.52 -2.61 -8.00
C ILE A 61 9.05 -2.22 -7.81
N ALA A 62 8.53 -2.27 -6.58
CA ALA A 62 7.19 -1.81 -6.25
C ALA A 62 7.07 -1.46 -4.77
N GLY A 63 6.09 -0.62 -4.46
CA GLY A 63 5.68 -0.26 -3.12
C GLY A 63 4.16 -0.29 -2.99
N TYR A 64 3.66 -0.70 -1.82
CA TYR A 64 2.24 -0.75 -1.53
C TYR A 64 1.91 -0.08 -0.20
N ILE A 65 0.94 0.84 -0.23
CA ILE A 65 0.26 1.34 0.96
C ILE A 65 -1.02 0.52 1.14
N SER A 66 -1.13 -0.23 2.24
CA SER A 66 -2.25 -1.11 2.56
C SER A 66 -2.99 -0.61 3.81
N PRO A 67 -4.08 0.16 3.68
CA PRO A 67 -4.95 0.44 4.80
C PRO A 67 -5.58 -0.85 5.33
N THR A 68 -5.62 -1.04 6.64
CA THR A 68 -6.24 -2.22 7.26
C THR A 68 -7.78 -2.16 7.21
N HIS A 69 -8.47 -3.24 7.60
CA HIS A 69 -9.93 -3.34 7.62
C HIS A 69 -10.59 -2.53 8.75
N ASP A 70 -11.84 -2.12 8.55
CA ASP A 70 -12.57 -1.24 9.46
C ASP A 70 -12.77 -1.83 10.86
N ASP A 71 -12.91 -3.15 11.01
CA ASP A 71 -13.09 -3.75 12.36
C ASP A 71 -11.85 -3.59 13.24
N TYR A 72 -10.65 -3.74 12.65
CA TYR A 72 -9.40 -3.49 13.36
C TYR A 72 -9.32 -2.02 13.78
N VAL A 73 -9.60 -1.09 12.86
CA VAL A 73 -9.53 0.35 13.15
C VAL A 73 -10.58 0.75 14.17
N ARG A 74 -11.80 0.21 14.09
CA ARG A 74 -12.87 0.45 15.07
C ARG A 74 -12.49 -0.02 16.46
N ARG A 75 -11.87 -1.20 16.59
CA ARG A 75 -11.36 -1.69 17.89
C ARG A 75 -10.29 -0.77 18.47
N LYS A 76 -9.43 -0.21 17.61
CA LYS A 76 -8.30 0.65 18.02
C LYS A 76 -8.72 2.08 18.35
N LEU A 77 -9.59 2.67 17.52
CA LEU A 77 -9.89 4.11 17.47
C LEU A 77 -11.35 4.44 17.82
N LYS A 78 -12.22 3.43 17.97
CA LYS A 78 -13.63 3.57 18.33
C LYS A 78 -14.36 4.54 17.39
N ASN A 79 -14.79 5.69 17.91
CA ASN A 79 -15.59 6.67 17.19
C ASN A 79 -14.77 7.53 16.22
N GLU A 80 -13.44 7.47 16.29
CA GLU A 80 -12.53 8.19 15.39
C GLU A 80 -12.29 7.45 14.06
N LEU A 81 -13.05 6.37 13.79
CA LEU A 81 -12.94 5.60 12.56
C LEU A 81 -13.33 6.44 11.33
N ILE A 82 -12.38 6.55 10.40
CA ILE A 82 -12.62 6.91 9.00
C ILE A 82 -12.79 5.60 8.22
N LEU A 83 -13.93 5.46 7.54
CA LEU A 83 -14.27 4.23 6.81
C LEU A 83 -13.24 3.89 5.74
N GLY A 84 -13.05 2.59 5.49
CA GLY A 84 -11.98 2.07 4.64
C GLY A 84 -11.94 2.67 3.24
N ARG A 85 -13.10 2.89 2.62
CA ARG A 85 -13.20 3.58 1.31
C ARG A 85 -12.58 4.98 1.31
N HIS A 86 -12.74 5.73 2.41
CA HIS A 86 -12.21 7.08 2.54
C HIS A 86 -10.71 7.02 2.81
N ARG A 87 -10.24 6.05 3.62
CA ARG A 87 -8.81 5.84 3.86
C ARG A 87 -8.07 5.43 2.59
N ILE A 88 -8.65 4.56 1.77
CA ILE A 88 -8.14 4.20 0.44
C ILE A 88 -8.00 5.46 -0.43
N GLU A 89 -9.06 6.26 -0.57
CA GLU A 89 -9.00 7.47 -1.40
C GLU A 89 -8.00 8.51 -0.87
N MET A 90 -7.89 8.68 0.45
CA MET A 90 -6.87 9.54 1.04
C MET A 90 -5.45 9.03 0.77
N CYS A 91 -5.21 7.72 0.82
CA CYS A 91 -3.92 7.13 0.45
C CYS A 91 -3.58 7.41 -1.02
N ARG A 92 -4.56 7.28 -1.92
CA ARG A 92 -4.41 7.59 -3.35
C ARG A 92 -3.93 9.03 -3.55
N ARG A 93 -4.64 9.98 -2.94
CA ARG A 93 -4.31 11.40 -3.03
C ARG A 93 -2.94 11.73 -2.42
N ALA A 94 -2.57 11.09 -1.32
CA ALA A 94 -1.26 11.30 -0.71
C ALA A 94 -0.10 10.81 -1.58
N ILE A 95 -0.26 9.66 -2.26
CA ILE A 95 0.71 9.18 -3.26
C ILE A 95 0.77 10.16 -4.44
N ASP A 96 -0.40 10.63 -4.90
CA ASP A 96 -0.49 11.57 -6.02
C ASP A 96 0.20 12.90 -5.72
N GLU A 97 -0.06 13.49 -4.56
CA GLU A 97 0.54 14.74 -4.10
C GLU A 97 2.07 14.63 -4.01
N ALA A 98 2.58 13.48 -3.57
CA ALA A 98 4.00 13.20 -3.46
C ALA A 98 4.67 12.77 -4.78
N ARG A 99 3.89 12.62 -5.86
CA ARG A 99 4.35 12.21 -7.20
C ARG A 99 5.10 10.87 -7.21
N GLN A 100 4.63 9.89 -6.44
CA GLN A 100 5.30 8.58 -6.29
C GLN A 100 4.63 7.43 -7.08
N GLN A 101 3.70 7.72 -7.98
CA GLN A 101 2.87 6.70 -8.66
C GLN A 101 3.67 5.72 -9.53
N HIS A 102 4.90 6.05 -9.91
CA HIS A 102 5.76 5.23 -10.77
C HIS A 102 6.29 3.95 -10.10
N TRP A 103 6.14 3.83 -8.78
CA TRP A 103 6.55 2.64 -8.02
C TRP A 103 5.62 2.33 -6.87
N LEU A 104 4.96 3.35 -6.30
CA LEU A 104 4.12 3.23 -5.12
C LEU A 104 2.64 3.24 -5.52
N SER A 105 1.92 2.18 -5.14
CA SER A 105 0.49 1.99 -5.39
C SER A 105 -0.25 1.71 -4.08
N ILE A 106 -1.59 1.68 -4.15
CA ILE A 106 -2.43 1.25 -3.02
C ILE A 106 -2.70 -0.23 -3.17
N ASP A 107 -2.60 -0.96 -2.06
CA ASP A 107 -3.19 -2.28 -1.95
C ASP A 107 -4.50 -2.20 -1.16
N LYS A 108 -5.60 -2.59 -1.81
CA LYS A 108 -6.93 -2.58 -1.17
C LYS A 108 -7.20 -3.88 -0.42
N ALA A 109 -6.40 -4.92 -0.61
CA ALA A 109 -6.68 -6.29 -0.19
C ALA A 109 -7.03 -6.38 1.30
N GLU A 110 -6.20 -5.80 2.17
CA GLU A 110 -6.43 -5.86 3.62
C GLU A 110 -7.66 -5.05 4.05
N CYS A 111 -7.93 -3.93 3.38
CA CYS A 111 -9.04 -3.04 3.70
C CYS A 111 -10.40 -3.65 3.33
N VAL A 112 -10.47 -4.29 2.16
CA VAL A 112 -11.71 -4.85 1.60
C VAL A 112 -11.87 -6.35 1.86
N GLY A 113 -10.78 -7.02 2.24
CA GLY A 113 -10.67 -8.46 2.40
C GLY A 113 -11.28 -8.99 3.69
N LYS A 114 -12.57 -8.72 3.92
CA LYS A 114 -13.53 -9.57 4.63
C LYS A 114 -14.96 -9.24 4.19
N LEU A 115 -15.43 -9.91 3.13
CA LEU A 115 -16.86 -10.07 2.83
C LEU A 115 -17.23 -11.55 2.56
N THR A 116 -16.44 -12.51 3.05
CA THR A 116 -16.79 -13.93 3.00
C THR A 116 -16.91 -14.49 4.41
N PHE A 117 -18.19 -14.68 4.80
CA PHE A 117 -18.73 -15.46 5.91
C PHE A 117 -18.62 -14.92 7.35
N SER A 118 -19.71 -14.29 7.80
CA SER A 118 -20.33 -14.71 9.06
C SER A 118 -21.70 -15.28 8.72
N PRO A 119 -21.96 -16.58 8.88
CA PRO A 119 -23.34 -17.04 8.96
C PRO A 119 -23.95 -16.43 10.22
N ILE A 120 -25.18 -15.98 10.06
CA ILE A 120 -26.04 -15.47 11.13
C ILE A 120 -26.24 -16.65 12.10
N HIS A 121 -25.89 -16.45 13.37
CA HIS A 121 -26.39 -17.26 14.48
C HIS A 121 -27.33 -16.38 15.30
#